data_AF-A0AAN2PLV3-F1
#
_entry.id   AF-A0AAN2PLV3-F1
#
_cell.length_a   1.000
_cell.length_b   1.000
_cell.length_c   1.000
_cell.angle_alpha   90.00
_cell.angle_beta   90.00
_cell.angle_gamma   90.00
#
_symmetry.space_group_name_H-M   'P 1'
#
loop_
_entity.id
_entity.type
_entity.pdbx_description
1 polymer ?
#
loop_
_entity_poly.entity_id
_entity_poly.type
_entity_poly.pdbx_seq_one_letter_code
_entity_poly.pdbx_strand_id
1 'polypeptide(L)'
;MKMFKMSAVTLLAALLFPSSTFASGWDYLGEQSLYSNGAESDQFPSTGGDYKICRDSYVGPAGKLKVELWEYDPDSYNDYVGVRYLDRGQCGIFRGIGNFVDGGNEAEFFAKSRTNSDMHLIFYD
;
A
#
# COMPACT_ATOMS: atom_id res chain seq x y z
N MET A 1 -64.48 21.27 -21.64
CA MET A 1 -63.72 20.93 -20.43
C MET A 1 -62.29 20.60 -20.86
N LYS A 2 -61.30 21.41 -20.43
CA LYS A 2 -59.87 21.21 -20.70
C LYS A 2 -59.32 20.19 -19.72
N MET A 3 -58.57 19.18 -20.17
CA MET A 3 -57.63 18.45 -19.29
C MET A 3 -56.31 18.17 -20.02
N PHE A 4 -55.36 19.05 -19.69
CA PHE A 4 -53.90 18.95 -19.56
C PHE A 4 -53.12 17.82 -20.25
N LYS A 5 -52.23 18.25 -21.16
CA LYS A 5 -50.94 17.60 -21.46
C LYS A 5 -49.93 17.99 -20.36
N MET A 6 -49.28 17.04 -19.71
CA MET A 6 -48.05 17.24 -18.92
C MET A 6 -47.17 16.01 -19.20
N SER A 7 -46.19 16.12 -20.12
CA SER A 7 -44.83 16.63 -19.90
C SER A 7 -43.99 15.66 -19.07
N ALA A 8 -43.19 14.84 -19.77
CA ALA A 8 -42.16 13.98 -19.22
C ALA A 8 -41.08 14.86 -18.58
N VAL A 9 -40.96 14.79 -17.26
CA VAL A 9 -39.83 15.35 -16.52
C VAL A 9 -38.84 14.22 -16.32
N THR A 10 -37.81 14.21 -17.16
CA THR A 10 -36.59 13.41 -17.00
C THR A 10 -35.86 13.87 -15.75
N LEU A 11 -35.79 13.00 -14.73
CA LEU A 11 -34.99 13.25 -13.54
C LEU A 11 -33.54 12.83 -13.80
N LEU A 12 -32.75 13.71 -14.41
CA LEU A 12 -31.29 13.69 -14.30
C LEU A 12 -30.94 14.40 -12.99
N ALA A 13 -30.57 13.65 -11.95
CA ALA A 13 -29.89 14.21 -10.79
C ALA A 13 -28.50 13.56 -10.72
N ALA A 14 -27.50 14.41 -10.93
CA ALA A 14 -26.11 14.09 -11.11
C ALA A 14 -25.47 13.42 -9.90
N LEU A 15 -24.42 12.66 -10.22
CA LEU A 15 -23.49 11.97 -9.34
C LEU A 15 -23.02 12.86 -8.17
N LEU A 16 -23.44 12.53 -6.95
CA LEU A 16 -22.74 12.92 -5.74
C LEU A 16 -21.82 11.75 -5.38
N PHE A 17 -20.67 11.67 -6.04
CA PHE A 17 -19.57 10.93 -5.47
C PHE A 17 -19.20 11.64 -4.17
N PRO A 18 -19.18 10.97 -3.00
CA PRO A 18 -18.52 11.54 -1.84
C PRO A 18 -17.05 11.69 -2.23
N SER A 19 -16.60 12.94 -2.40
CA SER A 19 -15.18 13.25 -2.42
C SER A 19 -14.64 12.81 -1.06
N SER A 20 -13.87 11.73 -1.04
CA SER A 20 -13.09 11.32 0.12
C SER A 20 -12.30 12.53 0.58
N THR A 21 -12.57 12.96 1.81
CA THR A 21 -11.73 13.92 2.52
C THR A 21 -10.33 13.34 2.54
N PHE A 22 -9.38 14.01 1.88
CA PHE A 22 -7.96 13.73 2.07
C PHE A 22 -7.66 13.93 3.56
N ALA A 23 -7.52 12.84 4.30
CA ALA A 23 -6.76 12.88 5.52
C ALA A 23 -5.31 13.18 5.10
N SER A 24 -4.75 14.30 5.56
CA SER A 24 -3.30 14.52 5.42
C SER A 24 -2.61 13.52 6.34
N GLY A 25 -2.22 12.36 5.82
CA GLY A 25 -1.70 11.26 6.60
C GLY A 25 -1.24 10.11 5.72
N TRP A 26 -0.79 9.05 6.37
CA TRP A 26 -0.46 7.77 5.72
C TRP A 26 -1.65 6.84 5.92
N ASP A 27 -2.09 6.17 4.87
CA ASP A 27 -3.16 5.19 4.89
C ASP A 27 -2.61 3.85 5.37
N TYR A 28 -3.20 3.28 6.43
CA TYR A 28 -2.77 2.00 6.97
C TYR A 28 -3.24 0.85 6.07
N LEU A 29 -2.30 0.02 5.62
CA LEU A 29 -2.59 -1.14 4.76
C LEU A 29 -2.67 -2.44 5.56
N GLY A 30 -1.85 -2.57 6.61
CA GLY A 30 -1.77 -3.80 7.39
C GLY A 30 -0.47 -3.93 8.19
N GLU A 31 -0.32 -5.06 8.86
CA GLU A 31 0.89 -5.43 9.59
C GLU A 31 1.11 -6.95 9.53
N GLN A 32 2.38 -7.38 9.58
CA GLN A 32 2.72 -8.80 9.51
C GLN A 32 4.07 -9.11 10.15
N SER A 33 4.15 -10.30 10.75
CA SER A 33 5.40 -10.86 11.26
C SER A 33 6.06 -11.79 10.26
N LEU A 34 7.36 -11.61 10.03
CA LEU A 34 8.21 -12.45 9.19
C LEU A 34 9.25 -13.13 10.08
N TYR A 35 9.43 -14.45 9.93
CA TYR A 35 10.13 -15.28 10.92
C TYR A 35 11.50 -15.80 10.49
N SER A 36 11.94 -15.52 9.26
CA SER A 36 13.20 -16.01 8.72
C SER A 36 13.74 -15.11 7.62
N ASN A 37 15.02 -15.28 7.30
CA ASN A 37 15.62 -14.63 6.13
C ASN A 37 15.02 -15.23 4.85
N GLY A 38 14.60 -14.35 3.95
CA GLY A 38 13.89 -14.71 2.73
C GLY A 38 12.37 -14.81 2.89
N ALA A 39 11.82 -14.75 4.12
CA ALA A 39 10.38 -14.69 4.32
C ALA A 39 9.78 -13.44 3.65
N GLU A 40 8.59 -13.61 3.09
CA GLU A 40 7.82 -12.60 2.37
C GLU A 40 6.56 -12.27 3.17
N SER A 41 6.15 -11.01 3.15
CA SER A 41 4.82 -10.61 3.59
C SER A 41 3.77 -10.97 2.54
N ASP A 42 2.52 -10.81 2.94
CA ASP A 42 1.40 -10.68 2.03
C ASP A 42 1.58 -9.41 1.18
N GLN A 43 0.80 -9.32 0.12
CA GLN A 43 0.77 -8.19 -0.79
C GLN A 43 -0.17 -7.12 -0.23
N PHE A 44 0.28 -5.88 -0.26
CA PHE A 44 -0.49 -4.71 0.15
C PHE A 44 -0.56 -3.73 -1.04
N PRO A 45 -1.77 -3.42 -1.54
CA PRO A 45 -1.95 -2.58 -2.71
C PRO A 45 -1.53 -1.14 -2.41
N SER A 46 -1.05 -0.44 -3.44
CA SER A 46 -0.66 0.97 -3.38
C SER A 46 -0.97 1.66 -4.69
N THR A 47 -1.34 2.94 -4.59
CA THR A 47 -1.61 3.80 -5.74
C THR A 47 -0.35 4.34 -6.42
N GLY A 48 0.85 3.94 -5.94
CA GLY A 48 2.12 4.32 -6.53
C GLY A 48 2.65 5.70 -6.12
N GLY A 49 2.12 6.28 -5.04
CA GLY A 49 2.65 7.50 -4.45
C GLY A 49 3.98 7.25 -3.74
N ASP A 50 3.96 7.40 -2.43
CA ASP A 50 5.04 6.97 -1.55
C ASP A 50 4.56 5.76 -0.76
N TYR A 51 5.46 4.85 -0.40
CA TYR A 51 5.12 3.68 0.41
C TYR A 51 5.99 3.63 1.65
N LYS A 52 5.39 3.33 2.80
CA LYS A 52 6.09 3.37 4.09
C LYS A 52 5.98 2.04 4.82
N ILE A 53 7.13 1.53 5.22
CA ILE A 53 7.24 0.36 6.09
C ILE A 53 7.82 0.80 7.43
N CYS A 54 7.06 0.60 8.49
CA CYS A 54 7.51 0.82 9.86
C CYS A 54 7.91 -0.51 10.50
N ARG A 55 9.00 -0.47 11.26
CA ARG A 55 9.44 -1.60 12.06
C ARG A 55 8.90 -1.46 13.48
N ASP A 56 8.36 -2.53 14.04
CA ASP A 56 7.98 -2.58 15.45
C ASP A 56 9.17 -2.28 16.40
N SER A 57 8.86 -1.63 17.53
CA SER A 57 9.87 -1.21 18.50
C SER A 57 10.40 -2.32 19.40
N TYR A 58 9.73 -3.47 19.47
CA TYR A 58 9.98 -4.52 20.46
C TYR A 58 10.31 -5.88 19.83
N VAL A 59 9.88 -6.16 18.60
CA VAL A 59 10.11 -7.43 17.90
C VAL A 59 11.44 -7.44 17.12
N GLY A 60 12.10 -8.60 17.13
CA GLY A 60 13.33 -8.84 16.37
C GLY A 60 14.63 -8.34 17.01
N PRO A 61 15.73 -8.25 16.25
CA PRO A 61 17.07 -8.06 16.78
C PRO A 61 17.31 -6.64 17.31
N ALA A 62 18.35 -6.40 18.09
CA ALA A 62 18.67 -5.04 18.54
C ALA A 62 19.17 -4.15 17.39
N GLY A 63 19.87 -4.73 16.41
CA GLY A 63 20.41 -4.01 15.24
C GLY A 63 19.35 -3.66 14.20
N LYS A 64 19.75 -2.92 13.16
CA LYS A 64 18.89 -2.55 12.02
C LYS A 64 18.38 -3.79 11.30
N LEU A 65 17.10 -3.77 10.90
CA LEU A 65 16.54 -4.73 9.97
C LEU A 65 16.76 -4.28 8.54
N LYS A 66 17.30 -5.15 7.70
CA LYS A 66 17.29 -4.96 6.25
C LYS A 66 15.97 -5.51 5.69
N VAL A 67 15.17 -4.62 5.11
CA VAL A 67 13.88 -4.94 4.47
C VAL A 67 13.95 -4.51 3.01
N GLU A 68 13.65 -5.43 2.11
CA GLU A 68 13.49 -5.16 0.69
C GLU A 68 12.00 -5.03 0.35
N LEU A 69 11.66 -4.11 -0.55
CA LEU A 69 10.33 -3.94 -1.11
C LEU A 69 10.34 -4.44 -2.56
N TRP A 70 9.31 -5.20 -2.91
CA TRP A 70 9.13 -5.81 -4.21
C TRP A 70 7.70 -5.59 -4.67
N GLU A 71 7.51 -5.44 -5.97
CA GLU A 71 6.22 -5.44 -6.64
C GLU A 71 5.93 -6.86 -7.16
N TYR A 72 4.69 -7.30 -7.02
CA TYR A 72 4.23 -8.60 -7.49
C TYR A 72 3.68 -8.51 -8.90
N ASP A 73 4.33 -9.22 -9.83
CA ASP A 73 3.89 -9.33 -11.22
C ASP A 73 3.38 -10.76 -11.48
N PRO A 74 2.08 -10.96 -11.77
CA PRO A 74 1.52 -12.28 -12.05
C PRO A 74 1.92 -12.84 -13.43
N ASP A 75 2.31 -11.98 -14.36
CA ASP A 75 2.62 -12.31 -15.76
C ASP A 75 4.14 -12.41 -16.03
N SER A 76 4.97 -11.93 -15.10
CA SER A 76 6.43 -11.90 -15.20
C SER A 76 7.13 -12.22 -13.86
N TYR A 77 8.39 -11.80 -13.74
CA TYR A 77 9.13 -11.80 -12.49
C TYR A 77 8.80 -10.55 -11.67
N ASN A 78 8.62 -10.73 -10.36
CA ASN A 78 8.47 -9.64 -9.40
C ASN A 78 9.58 -8.60 -9.52
N ASP A 79 9.20 -7.33 -9.50
CA ASP A 79 10.10 -6.20 -9.67
C ASP A 79 10.68 -5.71 -8.34
N TYR A 80 11.99 -5.45 -8.33
CA TYR A 80 12.67 -4.92 -7.14
C TYR A 80 12.49 -3.40 -7.03
N VAL A 81 11.83 -2.95 -5.97
CA VAL A 81 11.59 -1.52 -5.72
C VAL A 81 12.76 -0.89 -4.96
N GLY A 82 13.27 -1.56 -3.92
CA GLY A 82 14.39 -1.04 -3.15
C GLY A 82 14.60 -1.69 -1.79
N VAL A 83 15.48 -1.09 -1.00
CA VAL A 83 15.83 -1.57 0.35
C VAL A 83 15.84 -0.44 1.37
N ARG A 84 15.44 -0.75 2.61
CA ARG A 84 15.60 0.11 3.78
C ARG A 84 16.25 -0.64 4.94
N TYR A 85 16.95 0.13 5.78
CA TYR A 85 17.59 -0.35 7.00
C TYR A 85 16.93 0.32 8.20
N LEU A 86 16.14 -0.43 8.95
CA LEU A 86 15.22 0.10 9.95
C LEU A 86 15.71 -0.20 11.37
N ASP A 87 16.01 0.85 12.12
CA ASP A 87 16.13 0.76 13.58
C ASP A 87 14.75 0.48 14.22
N ARG A 88 14.73 -0.03 15.45
CA ARG A 88 13.48 -0.31 16.18
C ARG A 88 12.60 0.94 16.25
N GLY A 89 11.32 0.80 15.92
CA GLY A 89 10.34 1.89 15.92
C GLY A 89 10.53 2.93 14.80
N GLN A 90 11.44 2.72 13.86
CA GLN A 90 11.64 3.61 12.72
C GLN A 90 10.91 3.12 11.48
N CYS A 91 10.62 4.06 10.57
CA CYS A 91 10.00 3.77 9.28
C CYS A 91 10.96 4.11 8.14
N GLY A 92 10.87 3.33 7.07
CA GLY A 92 11.50 3.60 5.78
C GLY A 92 10.44 3.97 4.77
N ILE A 93 10.66 5.07 4.04
CA ILE A 93 9.78 5.53 2.97
C ILE A 93 10.43 5.25 1.62
N PHE A 94 9.71 4.63 0.70
CA PHE A 94 10.02 4.45 -0.71
C PHE A 94 9.23 5.51 -1.47
N ARG A 95 9.93 6.43 -2.13
CA ARG A 95 9.29 7.61 -2.73
C ARG A 95 9.09 7.47 -4.21
N GLY A 96 7.96 7.95 -4.71
CA GLY A 96 7.65 8.03 -6.14
C GLY A 96 7.76 6.68 -6.83
N ILE A 97 7.06 5.67 -6.30
CA ILE A 97 7.09 4.29 -6.82
C ILE A 97 6.03 4.02 -7.89
N GLY A 98 5.42 5.06 -8.44
CA GLY A 98 4.33 4.94 -9.41
C GLY A 98 4.74 4.32 -10.75
N ASN A 99 6.04 4.17 -11.00
CA ASN A 99 6.53 3.43 -12.16
C ASN A 99 6.36 1.90 -12.01
N PHE A 100 6.00 1.42 -10.82
CA PHE A 100 5.69 0.02 -10.55
C PHE A 100 4.17 -0.25 -10.57
N VAL A 101 3.34 0.78 -10.70
CA VAL A 101 1.89 0.64 -10.89
C VAL A 101 1.60 0.06 -12.26
N ASP A 102 0.85 -1.04 -12.28
CA ASP A 102 0.48 -1.72 -13.49
C ASP A 102 -0.71 -1.03 -14.20
N GLY A 103 -1.27 -1.67 -15.23
CA GLY A 103 -2.40 -1.12 -15.98
C GLY A 103 -3.70 -0.96 -15.17
N GLY A 104 -3.76 -1.46 -13.93
CA GLY A 104 -4.93 -1.53 -13.04
C GLY A 104 -5.11 -0.35 -12.08
N ASN A 105 -4.19 0.63 -12.07
CA ASN A 105 -4.10 1.78 -11.16
C ASN A 105 -3.54 1.49 -9.76
N GLU A 106 -3.18 0.25 -9.45
CA GLU A 106 -2.54 -0.14 -8.19
C GLU A 106 -1.31 -1.04 -8.46
N ALA A 107 -0.42 -1.16 -7.48
CA ALA A 107 0.70 -2.09 -7.47
C ALA A 107 0.70 -2.91 -6.18
N GLU A 108 0.97 -4.20 -6.32
CA GLU A 108 0.88 -5.15 -5.22
C GLU A 108 2.25 -5.33 -4.58
N PHE A 109 2.51 -4.56 -3.52
CA PHE A 109 3.82 -4.56 -2.87
C PHE A 109 3.91 -5.56 -1.73
N PHE A 110 5.05 -6.24 -1.62
CA PHE A 110 5.37 -7.11 -0.49
C PHE A 110 6.81 -6.87 0.00
N ALA A 111 7.00 -7.06 1.31
CA ALA A 111 8.31 -6.96 1.94
C ALA A 111 9.00 -8.32 2.01
N LYS A 112 10.30 -8.32 1.78
CA LYS A 112 11.16 -9.50 1.96
C LYS A 112 12.18 -9.27 3.06
N SER A 113 12.20 -10.18 4.03
CA SER A 113 13.20 -10.21 5.09
C SER A 113 14.57 -10.55 4.53
N ARG A 114 15.59 -9.80 4.97
CA ARG A 114 17.00 -10.15 4.78
C ARG A 114 17.75 -10.37 6.09
N THR A 115 17.00 -10.68 7.14
CA THR A 115 17.52 -10.86 8.49
C THR A 115 17.14 -12.24 9.02
N ASN A 116 18.08 -12.94 9.67
CA ASN A 116 17.84 -14.23 10.33
C ASN A 116 17.18 -14.03 11.71
N SER A 117 16.05 -13.33 11.77
CA SER A 117 15.28 -13.08 12.99
C SER A 117 13.82 -12.90 12.65
N ASP A 118 12.97 -13.07 13.64
CA ASP A 118 11.64 -12.51 13.65
C ASP A 118 11.68 -10.99 13.45
N MET A 119 10.68 -10.47 12.75
CA MET A 119 10.40 -9.04 12.66
C MET A 119 8.93 -8.80 12.45
N HIS A 120 8.41 -7.71 12.99
CA HIS A 120 7.05 -7.26 12.76
C HIS A 120 7.08 -5.93 12.00
N LEU A 121 6.42 -5.91 10.85
CA LEU A 121 6.39 -4.79 9.92
C LEU A 121 4.96 -4.25 9.79
N ILE A 122 4.85 -2.94 9.62
CA ILE A 122 3.59 -2.22 9.48
C ILE A 122 3.65 -1.40 8.19
N PHE A 123 2.61 -1.50 7.37
CA PHE A 123 2.59 -1.04 5.99
C PHE A 123 1.62 0.12 5.80
N TYR A 124 2.04 1.12 5.00
CA TYR A 124 1.24 2.28 4.68
C TYR A 124 1.49 2.79 3.25
N ASP A 125 0.46 3.40 2.65
CA ASP A 125 0.50 4.21 1.41
C ASP A 125 0.26 5.69 1.71
#